data_AF-A0A1H0HBD2-F1
#
_entry.id   AF-A0A1H0HBD2-F1
#
_cell.length_a   1.000
_cell.length_b   1.000
_cell.length_c   1.000
_cell.angle_alpha   90.00
_cell.angle_beta   90.00
_cell.angle_gamma   90.00
#
_symmetry.space_group_name_H-M   'P 1'
#
loop_
_entity.id
_entity.type
_entity.pdbx_description
1 polymer ?
#
loop_
_entity_poly.entity_id
_entity_poly.type
_entity_poly.pdbx_seq_one_letter_code
_entity_poly.pdbx_strand_id
1 'polypeptide(L)'
;MTAALPTVSLTIAEAAQASGLSAYTLRYYEQIGLIAPIDRRSGARRYNDADMRWLDFLVRLRATGMSMRDMQRYAQLLRIGNTSAASTAERQALLEAHAERLEAEIRTQRETLAYIRKKIRLYEEMRTEAKPAKKRA
;
A
#
# COMPACT_ATOMS: atom_id res chain seq x y z
N MET A 1 -5.54 -6.94 39.78
CA MET A 1 -5.58 -7.91 38.66
C MET A 1 -6.28 -7.24 37.49
N THR A 2 -5.50 -6.59 36.61
CA THR A 2 -6.05 -5.86 35.46
C THR A 2 -6.49 -6.88 34.42
N ALA A 3 -7.81 -7.04 34.25
CA ALA A 3 -8.35 -7.87 33.18
C ALA A 3 -7.86 -7.31 31.84
N ALA A 4 -7.08 -8.11 31.11
CA ALA A 4 -6.71 -7.81 29.74
C ALA A 4 -8.00 -7.69 28.92
N LEU A 5 -8.25 -6.50 28.36
CA LEU A 5 -9.34 -6.28 27.41
C LEU A 5 -9.23 -7.33 26.29
N PRO A 6 -10.35 -7.84 25.75
CA PRO A 6 -10.31 -8.76 24.63
C PRO A 6 -9.61 -8.06 23.48
N THR A 7 -8.37 -8.44 23.19
CA THR A 7 -7.67 -8.07 21.97
C THR A 7 -8.50 -8.67 20.85
N VAL A 8 -9.21 -7.81 20.11
CA VAL A 8 -10.00 -8.23 18.95
C VAL A 8 -9.02 -8.90 18.01
N SER A 9 -9.22 -10.20 17.79
CA SER A 9 -8.32 -11.00 16.97
C SER A 9 -9.11 -11.54 15.80
N LEU A 10 -8.77 -11.05 14.61
CA LEU A 10 -9.49 -11.33 13.38
C LEU A 10 -9.14 -12.73 12.88
N THR A 11 -10.13 -13.45 12.38
CA THR A 11 -9.90 -14.63 11.55
C THR A 11 -9.20 -14.24 10.25
N ILE A 12 -8.66 -15.22 9.53
CA ILE A 12 -8.05 -14.96 8.22
C ILE A 12 -9.06 -14.39 7.19
N ALA A 13 -10.34 -14.72 7.31
CA ALA A 13 -11.38 -14.21 6.42
C ALA A 13 -11.65 -12.72 6.70
N GLU A 14 -11.78 -12.35 7.97
CA GLU A 14 -11.96 -10.95 8.39
C GLU A 14 -10.72 -10.11 8.07
N ALA A 15 -9.52 -10.63 8.32
CA ALA A 15 -8.27 -9.95 7.98
C ALA A 15 -8.13 -9.76 6.46
N ALA A 16 -8.52 -10.75 5.65
CA ALA A 16 -8.54 -10.65 4.19
C ALA A 16 -9.50 -9.55 3.73
N GLN A 17 -10.72 -9.52 4.28
CA GLN A 17 -11.71 -8.49 3.97
C GLN A 17 -11.21 -7.10 4.37
N ALA A 18 -10.64 -6.95 5.57
CA ALA A 18 -10.18 -5.66 6.08
C ALA A 18 -8.95 -5.11 5.34
N SER A 19 -8.04 -5.98 4.90
CA SER A 19 -6.82 -5.59 4.19
C SER A 19 -6.98 -5.51 2.66
N GLY A 20 -8.08 -6.01 2.11
CA GLY A 20 -8.27 -6.17 0.67
C GLY A 20 -7.38 -7.25 0.04
N LEU A 21 -6.68 -8.04 0.85
CA LEU A 21 -5.85 -9.16 0.41
C LEU A 21 -6.66 -10.45 0.38
N SER A 22 -6.29 -11.38 -0.49
CA SER A 22 -6.87 -12.72 -0.42
C SER A 22 -6.33 -13.49 0.78
N ALA A 23 -7.12 -14.43 1.32
CA ALA A 23 -6.63 -15.35 2.34
C ALA A 23 -5.44 -16.20 1.85
N TYR A 24 -5.31 -16.42 0.53
CA TYR A 24 -4.12 -17.03 -0.06
C TYR A 24 -2.90 -16.13 0.10
N THR A 25 -3.03 -14.83 -0.22
CA THR A 25 -1.96 -13.84 -0.09
C THR A 25 -1.49 -13.70 1.36
N LEU A 26 -2.40 -13.71 2.33
CA LEU A 26 -2.03 -13.66 3.75
C LEU A 26 -1.20 -14.88 4.17
N ARG A 27 -1.57 -16.08 3.73
CA ARG A 27 -0.78 -17.31 3.97
C ARG A 27 0.57 -17.25 3.26
N TYR A 28 0.58 -16.75 2.03
CA TYR A 28 1.80 -16.59 1.25
C TYR A 28 2.77 -15.62 1.92
N TYR A 29 2.29 -14.48 2.42
CA TYR A 29 3.11 -13.50 3.13
C TYR A 29 3.72 -14.08 4.42
N GLU A 30 2.98 -14.90 5.14
CA GLU A 30 3.52 -15.64 6.30
C GLU A 30 4.60 -16.63 5.85
N GLN A 31 4.32 -17.41 4.81
CA GLN A 31 5.21 -18.45 4.29
C GLN A 31 6.57 -17.89 3.83
N ILE A 32 6.58 -16.75 3.14
CA ILE A 32 7.82 -16.13 2.66
C ILE A 32 8.52 -15.28 3.73
N GLY A 33 8.02 -15.30 4.96
CA GLY A 33 8.56 -14.51 6.07
C GLY A 33 8.41 -13.01 5.87
N LEU A 34 7.37 -12.54 5.18
CA LEU A 34 7.08 -11.11 5.09
C LEU A 34 6.27 -10.61 6.30
N ILE A 35 5.41 -11.47 6.85
CA ILE A 35 4.81 -11.29 8.18
C ILE A 35 5.40 -12.35 9.13
N ALA A 36 5.35 -12.09 10.44
CA ALA A 36 5.73 -13.09 11.43
C ALA A 36 4.69 -14.24 11.45
N PRO A 37 5.05 -15.43 11.97
CA PRO A 37 4.07 -16.49 12.21
C PRO A 37 2.89 -15.96 13.01
N ILE A 38 1.67 -16.14 12.47
CA ILE A 38 0.45 -15.61 13.07
C ILE A 38 -0.04 -16.57 14.16
N ASP A 39 -0.46 -16.01 15.30
CA ASP A 39 -0.99 -16.79 16.42
C ASP A 39 -2.18 -17.65 16.00
N ARG A 40 -2.33 -18.80 16.65
CA ARG A 40 -3.40 -19.76 16.36
C ARG A 40 -4.24 -20.01 17.59
N ARG A 41 -5.54 -19.77 17.47
CA ARG A 41 -6.53 -20.18 18.48
C ARG A 41 -7.40 -21.28 17.91
N SER A 42 -7.44 -22.41 18.59
CA SER A 42 -8.18 -23.61 18.15
C SER A 42 -7.80 -24.08 16.74
N GLY A 43 -6.50 -23.99 16.40
CA GLY A 43 -5.98 -24.37 15.08
C GLY A 43 -6.17 -23.32 13.97
N ALA A 44 -6.91 -22.24 14.21
CA ALA A 44 -7.16 -21.19 13.23
C ALA A 44 -6.32 -19.92 13.50
N ARG A 45 -5.79 -19.29 12.44
CA ARG A 45 -5.04 -18.03 12.52
C ARG A 45 -5.86 -16.90 13.13
N ARG A 46 -5.21 -16.08 13.95
CA ARG A 46 -5.78 -14.94 14.64
C ARG A 46 -4.85 -13.73 14.50
N TYR A 47 -5.31 -12.73 13.76
CA TYR A 47 -4.57 -11.49 13.48
C TYR A 47 -4.94 -10.45 14.52
N ASN A 48 -3.96 -9.93 15.23
CA ASN A 48 -4.15 -8.83 16.18
C ASN A 48 -3.99 -7.46 15.48
N ASP A 49 -4.20 -6.38 16.22
CA ASP A 49 -4.08 -5.02 15.68
C ASP A 49 -2.68 -4.68 15.14
N ALA A 50 -1.62 -5.23 15.73
CA ALA A 50 -0.26 -5.02 15.25
C ALA A 50 -0.02 -5.71 13.90
N ASP A 51 -0.55 -6.94 13.73
CA ASP A 51 -0.52 -7.64 12.46
C ASP A 51 -1.28 -6.85 11.38
N MET A 52 -2.45 -6.30 11.73
CA MET A 52 -3.26 -5.52 10.80
C MET A 52 -2.58 -4.21 10.39
N ARG A 53 -1.93 -3.50 11.32
CA ARG A 53 -1.12 -2.31 10.98
C ARG A 53 0.05 -2.64 10.07
N TRP A 54 0.72 -3.78 10.31
CA TRP A 54 1.80 -4.24 9.46
C TRP A 54 1.31 -4.61 8.05
N LEU A 55 0.16 -5.28 7.94
CA LEU A 55 -0.47 -5.60 6.66
C LEU A 55 -0.86 -4.34 5.88
N ASP A 56 -1.46 -3.33 6.53
CA ASP A 56 -1.80 -2.05 5.86
C ASP A 56 -0.54 -1.38 5.28
N PHE A 57 0.56 -1.38 6.03
CA PHE A 57 1.83 -0.86 5.54
C PHE A 57 2.35 -1.62 4.31
N LEU A 58 2.36 -2.95 4.35
CA LEU A 58 2.76 -3.78 3.20
C LEU A 58 1.88 -3.56 1.97
N VAL A 59 0.56 -3.38 2.17
CA VAL A 59 -0.38 -3.08 1.09
C VAL A 59 -0.02 -1.76 0.42
N ARG A 60 0.28 -0.71 1.20
CA ARG A 60 0.68 0.61 0.67
C ARG A 60 2.00 0.56 -0.09
N LEU A 61 3.00 -0.13 0.45
CA LEU A 61 4.30 -0.30 -0.21
C LEU A 61 4.14 -1.02 -1.55
N ARG A 62 3.38 -2.12 -1.57
CA ARG A 62 3.10 -2.87 -2.80
C ARG A 62 2.32 -2.03 -3.81
N ALA A 63 1.29 -1.30 -3.37
CA ALA A 63 0.46 -0.47 -4.25
C ALA A 63 1.25 0.68 -4.90
N THR A 64 2.33 1.13 -4.26
CA THR A 64 3.25 2.15 -4.78
C THR A 64 4.48 1.55 -5.48
N GLY A 65 4.44 0.26 -5.81
CA GLY A 65 5.45 -0.39 -6.64
C GLY A 65 6.72 -0.83 -5.91
N MET A 66 6.74 -0.89 -4.57
CA MET A 66 7.88 -1.48 -3.87
C MET A 66 8.01 -2.96 -4.24
N SER A 67 9.23 -3.40 -4.55
CA SER A 67 9.48 -4.78 -4.92
C SER A 67 9.24 -5.73 -3.73
N MET A 68 8.82 -6.97 -4.02
CA MET A 68 8.71 -8.01 -2.98
C MET A 68 10.03 -8.24 -2.25
N ARG A 69 11.16 -8.11 -2.96
CA ARG A 69 12.51 -8.26 -2.41
C ARG A 69 12.80 -7.19 -1.36
N ASP A 70 12.47 -5.93 -1.64
CA ASP A 70 12.73 -4.83 -0.70
C ASP A 70 11.80 -4.90 0.51
N MET A 71 10.54 -5.28 0.30
CA MET A 71 9.61 -5.52 1.41
C MET A 71 10.12 -6.66 2.33
N GLN A 72 10.66 -7.75 1.76
CA GLN A 72 11.29 -8.82 2.54
C GLN A 72 12.54 -8.35 3.29
N ARG A 73 13.40 -7.55 2.64
CA ARG A 73 14.58 -6.96 3.28
C ARG A 73 14.17 -6.09 4.47
N TYR A 74 13.16 -5.24 4.31
CA TYR A 74 12.62 -4.42 5.38
C TYR A 74 12.09 -5.27 6.54
N ALA A 75 11.34 -6.34 6.23
CA ALA A 75 10.84 -7.28 7.25
C ALA A 75 11.97 -8.01 8.00
N GLN A 76 13.06 -8.36 7.33
CA GLN A 76 14.25 -8.94 7.98
C GLN A 76 14.93 -7.94 8.92
N LEU A 77 15.13 -6.70 8.48
CA LEU A 77 15.71 -5.64 9.31
C LEU A 77 14.84 -5.34 10.53
N LEU A 78 13.51 -5.36 10.38
CA LEU A 78 12.59 -5.20 11.50
C LEU A 78 12.75 -6.30 12.56
N ARG A 79 13.01 -7.54 12.15
CA ARG A 79 13.19 -8.67 13.09
C ARG A 79 14.47 -8.59 13.90
N ILE A 80 15.53 -8.00 13.33
CA ILE A 80 16.76 -7.68 14.08
C ILE A 80 16.44 -6.67 15.20
N GLY A 81 15.39 -5.88 15.00
CA GLY A 81 14.87 -4.93 15.97
C GLY A 81 15.75 -3.70 16.10
N ASN A 82 15.47 -2.85 17.09
CA ASN A 82 16.25 -1.62 17.33
C ASN A 82 17.57 -1.89 18.09
N THR A 83 18.04 -3.14 18.09
CA THR A 83 19.24 -3.57 18.82
C THR A 83 20.52 -3.01 18.20
N SER A 84 20.46 -2.58 16.94
CA SER A 84 21.54 -1.91 16.24
C SER A 84 21.05 -0.66 15.51
N ALA A 85 21.71 0.48 15.75
CA ALA A 85 21.46 1.73 15.03
C ALA A 85 21.56 1.55 13.50
N ALA A 86 22.42 0.63 13.04
CA ALA A 86 22.57 0.32 11.62
C ALA A 86 21.28 -0.25 11.00
N SER A 87 20.54 -1.10 11.72
CA SER A 87 19.28 -1.66 11.23
C SER A 87 18.17 -0.62 11.09
N THR A 88 18.16 0.41 11.95
CA THR A 88 17.21 1.52 11.89
C THR A 88 17.57 2.43 10.71
N ALA A 89 18.85 2.76 10.55
CA ALA A 89 19.34 3.56 9.43
C ALA A 89 19.06 2.89 8.08
N GLU A 90 19.25 1.58 7.96
CA GLU A 90 18.99 0.85 6.72
C GLU A 90 17.49 0.77 6.38
N ARG A 91 16.62 0.59 7.39
CA ARG A 91 15.17 0.66 7.20
C ARG A 91 14.74 2.05 6.74
N GLN A 92 15.30 3.09 7.34
CA GLN A 92 15.02 4.47 6.96
C GLN A 92 15.45 4.73 5.51
N ALA A 93 16.68 4.34 5.14
CA ALA A 93 17.20 4.52 3.78
C ALA A 93 16.33 3.82 2.71
N LEU A 94 15.82 2.61 2.99
CA LEU A 94 14.89 1.92 2.08
C LEU A 94 13.59 2.70 1.86
N LEU A 95 13.06 3.33 2.91
CA LEU A 95 11.82 4.11 2.82
C LEU A 95 12.04 5.47 2.17
N GLU A 96 13.17 6.14 2.45
CA GLU A 96 13.55 7.40 1.81
C GLU A 96 13.72 7.20 0.30
N ALA A 97 14.48 6.18 -0.12
CA ALA A 97 14.66 5.88 -1.55
C ALA A 97 13.32 5.57 -2.25
N HIS A 98 12.40 4.88 -1.59
CA HIS A 98 11.07 4.60 -2.14
C HIS A 98 10.20 5.87 -2.17
N ALA A 99 10.28 6.72 -1.16
CA ALA A 99 9.57 7.99 -1.12
C ALA A 99 10.02 8.93 -2.24
N GLU A 100 11.33 9.08 -2.46
CA GLU A 100 11.89 9.87 -3.56
C GLU A 100 11.39 9.38 -4.93
N ARG A 101 11.38 8.06 -5.15
CA ARG A 101 10.83 7.47 -6.38
C ARG A 101 9.34 7.80 -6.54
N LEU A 102 8.56 7.64 -5.49
CA LEU A 102 7.13 7.92 -5.50
C LEU A 102 6.85 9.42 -5.78
N GLU A 103 7.63 10.32 -5.19
CA GLU A 103 7.51 11.76 -5.45
C GLU A 103 7.82 12.10 -6.91
N ALA A 104 8.83 11.46 -7.50
CA ALA A 104 9.13 11.62 -8.92
C ALA A 104 7.98 11.14 -9.82
N GLU A 105 7.40 9.98 -9.50
CA GLU A 105 6.25 9.43 -10.23
C GLU A 105 5.02 10.36 -10.12
N ILE A 106 4.73 10.87 -8.93
CA ILE A 106 3.63 11.82 -8.69
C ILE A 106 3.81 13.09 -9.52
N ARG A 107 5.05 13.62 -9.59
CA ARG A 107 5.35 14.80 -10.41
C ARG A 107 5.06 14.55 -11.88
N THR A 108 5.57 13.46 -12.44
CA THR A 108 5.31 13.07 -13.84
C THR A 108 3.82 12.88 -14.12
N GLN A 109 3.08 12.24 -13.21
CA GLN A 109 1.64 12.04 -13.35
C GLN A 109 0.87 13.38 -13.34
N ARG A 110 1.25 14.33 -12.47
CA ARG A 110 0.64 15.66 -12.41
C ARG A 110 0.88 16.46 -13.69
N GLU A 111 2.12 16.44 -14.21
CA GLU A 111 2.47 17.09 -15.47
C GLU A 111 1.67 16.50 -16.66
N THR A 112 1.59 15.17 -16.71
CA THR A 112 0.83 14.44 -17.74
C THR A 112 -0.67 14.78 -17.66
N LEU A 113 -1.24 14.80 -16.46
CA LEU A 113 -2.64 15.17 -16.24
C LEU A 113 -2.93 16.60 -16.71
N ALA A 114 -2.02 17.54 -16.43
CA ALA A 114 -2.15 18.93 -16.88
C ALA A 114 -2.16 19.02 -18.42
N TYR A 115 -1.29 18.27 -19.09
CA TYR A 115 -1.26 18.18 -20.54
C TYR A 115 -2.55 17.60 -21.12
N ILE A 116 -3.05 16.49 -20.57
CA ILE A 116 -4.31 15.87 -20.99
C ILE A 116 -5.47 16.86 -20.83
N ARG A 117 -5.55 17.59 -19.70
CA ARG A 117 -6.58 18.61 -19.49
C ARG A 117 -6.52 19.75 -20.51
N LYS A 118 -5.31 20.15 -20.94
CA LYS A 118 -5.14 21.14 -22.02
C LYS A 118 -5.72 20.62 -23.35
N LYS A 119 -5.48 19.34 -23.68
CA LYS A 119 -6.04 18.72 -24.89
C LYS A 119 -7.56 18.62 -24.85
N ILE A 120 -8.13 18.27 -23.69
CA ILE A 120 -9.59 18.25 -23.50
C ILE A 120 -10.19 19.63 -23.81
N ARG A 121 -9.65 20.71 -23.22
CA ARG A 121 -10.13 22.07 -23.47
C ARG A 121 -10.05 22.48 -24.95
N LEU A 122 -8.94 22.16 -25.60
CA LEU A 122 -8.78 22.42 -27.04
C LEU A 122 -9.92 21.77 -27.85
N TYR A 123 -10.28 20.52 -27.54
CA TYR A 123 -11.37 19.85 -28.25
C TYR A 123 -12.75 20.39 -27.89
N GLU A 124 -12.95 20.90 -26.67
CA GLU A 124 -14.17 21.59 -26.28
C GLU A 124 -14.36 22.88 -27.06
N GLU A 125 -13.30 23.67 -27.23
CA GLU A 125 -13.26 24.89 -28.04
C GLU A 125 -13.58 24.56 -29.51
N MET A 126 -12.85 23.61 -30.11
CA MET A 126 -13.08 23.19 -31.50
C MET A 126 -14.52 22.68 -31.74
N ARG A 127 -15.11 21.94 -30.79
CA ARG A 127 -16.50 21.45 -30.90
C ARG A 127 -17.52 22.58 -30.79
N THR A 128 -17.19 23.64 -30.04
CA THR A 128 -18.04 24.82 -29.89
C THR A 128 -17.97 25.69 -31.14
N GLU A 129 -16.77 25.86 -31.71
CA GLU A 129 -16.54 26.58 -32.96
C GLU A 129 -17.10 25.85 -34.19
N ALA A 130 -17.08 24.51 -34.20
CA ALA A 130 -17.73 23.69 -35.24
C ALA A 130 -19.26 23.76 -35.21
N LYS A 131 -19.86 24.36 -34.18
CA LYS A 131 -21.28 24.72 -34.14
C LYS A 131 -21.46 26.21 -34.47
N PRO A 132 -21.60 26.60 -35.75
CA PRO A 132 -22.46 27.75 -36.05
C PRO A 132 -23.48 27.48 -37.16
N ALA A 133 -24.63 28.14 -36.99
CA ALA A 133 -25.79 28.26 -37.87
C ALA A 133 -26.83 27.11 -37.90
N LYS A 134 -27.64 27.00 -36.83
CA LYS A 134 -29.08 26.82 -37.08
C LYS A 134 -29.57 28.10 -37.78
N LYS A 135 -29.85 27.98 -39.08
CA LYS A 135 -30.41 29.05 -39.91
C LYS A 135 -31.71 29.58 -39.30
N ARG A 136 -31.82 30.91 -39.39
CA ARG A 136 -33.01 31.73 -39.16
C ARG A 136 -34.22 31.20 -39.93
N ALA A 137 -35.39 31.21 -39.28
CA ALA A 137 -36.71 31.33 -39.89
C ALA A 137 -37.44 32.43 -39.11
#